data_AF-A0A1B1Z765-F1
#
_entry.id   AF-A0A1B1Z765-F1
#
_cell.length_a   1.000
_cell.length_b   1.000
_cell.length_c   1.000
_cell.angle_alpha   90.00
_cell.angle_beta   90.00
_cell.angle_gamma   90.00
#
_symmetry.space_group_name_H-M   'P 1'
#
loop_
_entity.id
_entity.type
_entity.pdbx_description
1 polymer ?
#
loop_
_entity_poly.entity_id
_entity_poly.type
_entity_poly.pdbx_seq_one_letter_code
_entity_poly.pdbx_strand_id
1 'polypeptide(L)'
;MEQVLMFSSLLAPLVTALMELLKRTFPIPKKYIPISSFFVGLIVGILASPFTNMDVELRLWSGGIAGLAATGLYEIGKKSKKSKRTC
;
A
#
# COMPACT_ATOMS: atom_id res chain seq x y z
N MET A 1 9.84 -1.95 -18.01
CA MET A 1 10.15 -1.47 -16.64
C MET A 1 9.58 -0.09 -16.34
N GLU A 2 9.66 0.90 -17.25
CA GLU A 2 9.08 2.25 -17.01
C GLU A 2 7.60 2.21 -16.65
N GLN A 3 6.85 1.38 -17.38
CA GLN A 3 5.45 1.06 -17.15
C GLN A 3 5.13 0.60 -15.72
N VAL A 4 6.02 -0.17 -15.08
CA VAL A 4 5.85 -0.69 -13.71
C VAL A 4 6.01 0.44 -12.68
N LEU A 5 7.00 1.31 -12.89
CA LEU A 5 7.29 2.44 -12.00
C LEU A 5 6.22 3.53 -12.09
N MET A 6 5.73 3.86 -13.29
CA MET A 6 4.63 4.80 -13.48
C MET A 6 3.35 4.29 -12.81
N PHE A 7 3.02 3.02 -13.01
CA PHE A 7 1.82 2.41 -12.42
C PHE A 7 1.92 2.30 -10.90
N SER A 8 3.09 1.92 -10.36
CA SER A 8 3.35 1.87 -8.92
C SER A 8 3.22 3.25 -8.27
N SER A 9 3.66 4.32 -8.94
CA SER A 9 3.57 5.69 -8.40
C SER A 9 2.13 6.20 -8.33
N LEU A 10 1.28 5.79 -9.29
CA LEU A 10 -0.16 6.06 -9.27
C LEU A 10 -0.90 5.21 -8.22
N LEU A 11 -0.51 3.95 -8.06
CA LEU A 11 -1.11 3.04 -7.08
C LEU A 11 -0.70 3.34 -5.65
N ALA A 12 0.50 3.85 -5.41
CA ALA A 12 1.00 4.13 -4.05
C ALA A 12 0.04 4.99 -3.20
N PRO A 13 -0.46 6.16 -3.66
CA PRO A 13 -1.45 6.94 -2.91
C PRO A 13 -2.80 6.23 -2.78
N LEU A 14 -3.17 5.42 -3.77
CA LEU A 14 -4.45 4.68 -3.82
C LEU A 14 -4.47 3.54 -2.80
N VAL A 15 -3.39 2.74 -2.76
CA VAL A 15 -3.18 1.65 -1.79
C VAL A 15 -3.01 2.19 -0.38
N THR A 16 -2.28 3.31 -0.20
CA THR A 16 -2.19 3.95 1.13
C THR A 16 -3.55 4.46 1.62
N ALA A 17 -4.36 5.09 0.77
CA ALA A 17 -5.71 5.52 1.13
C ALA A 17 -6.63 4.34 1.49
N LEU A 18 -6.61 3.25 0.71
CA LEU A 18 -7.36 2.04 1.00
C LEU A 18 -6.94 1.41 2.34
N MET A 19 -5.64 1.43 2.62
CA MET A 19 -5.09 0.87 3.84
C MET A 19 -5.36 1.74 5.08
N GLU A 20 -5.43 3.05 4.91
CA GLU A 20 -5.91 3.99 5.92
C GLU A 20 -7.37 3.70 6.27
N LEU A 21 -8.22 3.44 5.26
CA LEU A 21 -9.64 3.09 5.41
C LEU A 21 -9.83 1.75 6.13
N LEU A 22 -9.08 0.71 5.71
CA LEU A 22 -9.15 -0.62 6.31
C LEU A 22 -8.81 -0.60 7.81
N LYS A 23 -7.84 0.21 8.23
CA LYS A 23 -7.46 0.38 9.63
C LYS A 23 -8.47 1.20 10.44
N ARG A 24 -9.22 2.10 9.79
CA ARG A 24 -10.32 2.83 10.43
C ARG A 24 -11.53 1.92 10.65
N THR A 25 -11.77 1.00 9.72
CA THR A 25 -12.89 0.06 9.78
C THR A 25 -12.61 -1.16 10.67
N PHE A 26 -11.38 -1.67 10.70
CA PHE A 26 -11.01 -2.84 11.51
C PHE A 26 -9.96 -2.49 12.58
N PRO A 27 -10.15 -2.89 13.86
CA PRO A 27 -9.15 -2.72 14.91
C PRO A 27 -8.02 -3.75 14.75
N ILE A 28 -7.16 -3.54 13.75
CA ILE A 28 -6.04 -4.44 13.43
C ILE A 28 -4.88 -4.22 14.43
N PRO A 29 -4.35 -5.26 15.09
CA PRO A 29 -3.20 -5.13 15.97
C PRO A 29 -1.98 -4.61 15.20
N LYS A 30 -1.20 -3.73 15.82
CA LYS A 30 -0.07 -3.01 15.18
C LYS A 30 0.96 -3.94 14.49
N LYS A 31 1.08 -5.19 14.95
CA LYS A 31 1.98 -6.22 14.39
C LYS A 31 1.56 -6.71 13.00
N TYR A 32 0.27 -6.68 12.67
CA TYR A 32 -0.27 -7.21 11.41
C TYR A 32 -0.54 -6.12 10.37
N ILE A 33 -0.27 -4.85 10.69
CA ILE A 33 -0.40 -3.74 9.74
C ILE A 33 0.44 -3.95 8.47
N PRO A 34 1.70 -4.43 8.54
CA PRO A 34 2.51 -4.62 7.33
C PRO A 34 1.99 -5.76 6.44
N ILE A 35 1.64 -6.89 7.05
CA ILE A 35 1.10 -8.06 6.36
C ILE A 35 -0.23 -7.74 5.69
N SER A 36 -1.14 -7.09 6.41
CA SER A 36 -2.44 -6.70 5.84
C SER A 36 -2.28 -5.72 4.67
N SER A 37 -1.31 -4.80 4.72
CA SER A 37 -1.02 -3.87 3.63
C SER A 37 -0.43 -4.56 2.40
N PHE A 38 0.38 -5.60 2.61
CA PHE A 38 0.89 -6.44 1.53
C PHE A 38 -0.24 -7.18 0.82
N PHE A 39 -1.14 -7.82 1.57
CA PHE A 39 -2.32 -8.49 1.01
C PHE A 39 -3.25 -7.53 0.27
N VAL A 40 -3.48 -6.34 0.83
CA VAL A 40 -4.28 -5.30 0.16
C VAL A 40 -3.60 -4.83 -1.13
N GLY A 41 -2.29 -4.60 -1.13
CA GLY A 41 -1.53 -4.27 -2.34
C GLY A 41 -1.60 -5.36 -3.41
N LEU A 42 -1.57 -6.63 -3.01
CA LEU A 42 -1.71 -7.78 -3.91
C LEU A 42 -3.12 -7.86 -4.51
N ILE A 43 -4.15 -7.74 -3.68
CA ILE A 43 -5.56 -7.77 -4.10
C ILE A 43 -5.85 -6.59 -5.04
N VAL A 44 -5.36 -5.39 -4.72
CA VAL A 44 -5.52 -4.21 -5.58
C VAL A 44 -4.74 -4.39 -6.89
N GLY A 45 -3.54 -4.97 -6.87
CA GLY A 45 -2.80 -5.30 -8.09
C GLY A 45 -3.54 -6.26 -9.02
N ILE A 46 -4.22 -7.27 -8.46
CA ILE A 46 -5.05 -8.22 -9.21
C ILE A 46 -6.37 -7.57 -9.67
N LEU A 47 -7.08 -6.86 -8.80
CA LEU A 47 -8.34 -6.17 -9.11
C LEU A 47 -8.15 -5.04 -10.10
N ALA A 48 -6.95 -4.50 -10.23
CA ALA A 48 -6.63 -3.54 -11.27
C ALA A 48 -6.64 -4.17 -12.68
N SER A 49 -6.88 -5.48 -12.83
CA SER A 49 -7.04 -6.23 -14.10
C SER A 49 -7.67 -5.44 -15.26
N PRO A 50 -8.86 -4.81 -15.10
CA PRO A 50 -9.53 -4.14 -16.21
C PRO A 50 -8.89 -2.81 -16.62
N PHE A 51 -8.00 -2.23 -15.80
CA PHE A 51 -7.38 -0.93 -16.09
C PHE A 51 -6.10 -1.02 -16.92
N THR A 52 -5.51 -2.21 -17.14
CA THR A 52 -4.20 -2.32 -17.79
C THR A 52 -3.96 -3.70 -18.44
N ASN A 53 -3.53 -3.71 -19.71
CA ASN A 53 -3.07 -4.91 -20.42
C ASN A 53 -1.57 -5.14 -20.13
N MET A 54 -1.23 -5.59 -18.92
CA MET A 54 0.14 -6.00 -18.57
C MET A 54 0.17 -7.42 -18.05
N ASP A 55 1.31 -8.08 -18.26
CA ASP A 55 1.60 -9.42 -17.74
C ASP A 55 1.32 -9.52 -16.24
N VAL A 56 0.66 -10.61 -15.87
CA VAL A 56 0.16 -10.88 -14.52
C VAL A 56 1.29 -10.85 -13.48
N GLU A 57 2.50 -11.27 -13.87
CA GLU A 57 3.69 -11.27 -13.03
C GLU A 57 4.11 -9.85 -12.61
N LEU A 58 4.22 -8.92 -13.57
CA LEU A 58 4.57 -7.52 -13.29
C LEU A 58 3.53 -6.83 -12.41
N ARG A 59 2.28 -7.28 -12.48
CA ARG A 59 1.17 -6.80 -11.68
C ARG A 59 1.24 -7.24 -10.22
N LEU A 60 1.56 -8.50 -9.98
CA LEU A 60 1.77 -9.01 -8.62
C LEU A 60 2.96 -8.29 -7.95
N TRP A 61 4.06 -8.12 -8.69
CA TRP A 61 5.25 -7.44 -8.18
C TRP A 61 4.99 -5.95 -7.89
N SER A 62 4.31 -5.24 -8.78
CA SER A 62 3.95 -3.82 -8.56
C SER A 62 2.99 -3.63 -7.38
N GLY A 63 1.97 -4.49 -7.26
CA GLY A 63 1.03 -4.46 -6.13
C GLY A 63 1.70 -4.79 -4.80
N GLY A 64 2.58 -5.79 -4.76
CA GLY A 64 3.34 -6.15 -3.57
C GLY A 64 4.29 -5.05 -3.11
N ILE A 65 5.06 -4.46 -4.05
CA ILE A 65 5.99 -3.36 -3.75
C ILE A 65 5.23 -2.10 -3.31
N ALA A 66 4.13 -1.74 -3.97
CA ALA A 66 3.29 -0.61 -3.56
C ALA A 66 2.67 -0.84 -2.16
N GLY A 67 2.22 -2.06 -1.87
CA GLY A 67 1.69 -2.45 -0.57
C GLY A 67 2.72 -2.35 0.55
N LEU A 68 3.98 -2.72 0.30
CA LEU A 68 5.08 -2.55 1.26
C LEU A 68 5.52 -1.08 1.38
N ALA A 69 5.63 -0.34 0.27
CA ALA A 69 5.95 1.08 0.29
C ALA A 69 4.93 1.88 1.11
N ALA A 70 3.65 1.52 1.01
CA ALA A 70 2.57 2.08 1.82
C ALA A 70 2.79 1.88 3.34
N THR A 71 3.36 0.75 3.75
CA THR A 71 3.67 0.49 5.18
C THR A 71 4.81 1.35 5.70
N GLY A 72 5.87 1.51 4.90
CA GLY A 72 6.99 2.39 5.23
C GLY A 72 6.53 3.84 5.37
N LEU A 73 5.73 4.32 4.42
CA LEU A 73 5.14 5.67 4.45
C LEU A 73 4.25 5.88 5.69
N TYR A 74 3.46 4.85 6.05
CA TYR A 74 2.61 4.87 7.23
C TYR A 74 3.38 4.92 8.55
N GLU A 75 4.46 4.14 8.67
CA GLU A 75 5.33 4.16 9.86
C GLU A 75 6.00 5.53 10.03
N ILE A 76 6.43 6.16 8.93
CA ILE A 76 7.00 7.53 8.92
C ILE A 76 5.96 8.55 9.40
N GLY A 77 4.74 8.52 8.85
CA GLY A 77 3.66 9.43 9.27
C GLY A 77 3.28 9.28 10.75
N LYS A 78 3.31 8.04 11.27
CA LYS A 78 3.04 7.75 12.69
C LYS A 78 4.17 8.24 13.61
N LYS A 79 5.45 8.06 13.22
CA LYS A 79 6.59 8.62 13.98
C LYS A 79 6.49 10.14 14.08
N SER A 80 6.13 10.82 12.99
CA SER A 80 5.92 12.27 12.96
C SER A 80 4.85 12.75 13.97
N LYS A 81 3.71 12.05 14.06
CA LYS A 81 2.68 12.38 15.08
C LYS A 81 3.13 12.13 16.51
N LYS A 82 3.98 11.13 16.77
CA LYS A 82 4.45 10.81 18.13
C LYS A 82 5.44 11.88 18.64
N SER A 83 6.28 12.42 17.76
CA SER A 83 7.24 13.49 18.07
C SER A 83 6.59 14.83 18.43
N LYS A 84 5.37 15.10 17.95
CA LYS A 84 4.62 16.34 18.27
C LYS A 84 3.87 16.31 19.61
N ARG A 85 3.82 15.17 20.31
CA ARG A 85 3.14 15.04 21.62
C ARG A 85 4.09 15.18 22.82
N THR A 86 5.37 15.43 22.59
CA THR A 86 6.40 15.58 23.64
C THR A 86 6.85 17.02 23.84
N CYS A 87 6.06 18.00 23.38
CA CYS A 87 6.20 19.41 23.75
C CYS A 87 4.92 19.87 24.42
#